data_AF-A0A7M4DIU7-F1
#
_entry.id   AF-A0A7M4DIU7-F1
#
_cell.length_a   1.000
_cell.length_b   1.000
_cell.length_c   1.000
_cell.angle_alpha   90.00
_cell.angle_beta   90.00
_cell.angle_gamma   90.00
#
_symmetry.space_group_name_H-M   'P 1'
#
loop_
_entity.id
_entity.type
_entity.pdbx_description
1 polymer ?
#
loop_
_entity_poly.entity_id
_entity_poly.type
_entity_poly.pdbx_seq_one_letter_code
_entity_poly.pdbx_strand_id
1 'polypeptide(L)'
;MLDALSLPEADPATRRLVDALGGEPVAVNERPVGEPAIRSRRLLFAPGVEMILHDDSVVAVLLHLAPALLGPPGLDLSEWIAGVGNDATLKDLKQAMGVPLHFAGIGVPYFAVDGGYARFNFRGNRGWNDAGNLVGVTITVDRPGLACRPEDDDCPSCSDLLVRRSDSDGGVDVDGTTRSLAAALRAGLLTQDAHWVRLIDLRPLHASGLMARVESQLACTTCKRIICFTLFRDSAPTFGYYVMNDAMRRPLGAIPPVEQWGDATRIAQERDAMHYVDHEPGAWFLVEQLGVLYLDARYVITSMADDSALIRLDGSELEAYRGGGHAYLSDLATRIHDNGPHRENSPFSQRDLYRGPDANRYREAVTGAIANHTWLARQRRPPSA
;
A
#
# COMPACT_ATOMS: atom_id res chain seq x y z
N MET A 1 23.67 -10.61 -16.44
CA MET A 1 22.38 -10.44 -15.74
C MET A 1 21.78 -9.07 -16.03
N LEU A 2 22.50 -7.98 -15.71
CA LEU A 2 22.01 -6.60 -15.90
C LEU A 2 21.67 -6.29 -17.37
N ASP A 3 22.49 -6.75 -18.32
CA ASP A 3 22.26 -6.54 -19.75
C ASP A 3 20.99 -7.21 -20.31
N ALA A 4 20.37 -8.15 -19.58
CA ALA A 4 19.14 -8.82 -20.01
C ALA A 4 17.89 -8.14 -19.46
N LEU A 5 18.02 -7.25 -18.48
CA LEU A 5 16.90 -6.57 -17.86
C LEU A 5 16.16 -5.67 -18.87
N SER A 6 14.84 -5.66 -18.79
CA SER A 6 13.92 -5.00 -19.75
C SER A 6 14.00 -5.51 -21.18
N LEU A 7 14.77 -6.55 -21.48
CA LEU A 7 14.85 -7.13 -22.82
C LEU A 7 13.90 -8.33 -22.95
N PRO A 8 13.36 -8.56 -24.16
CA PRO A 8 12.57 -9.75 -24.44
C PRO A 8 13.37 -11.05 -24.24
N GLU A 9 12.67 -12.16 -23.98
CA GLU A 9 13.25 -13.50 -23.91
C GLU A 9 14.02 -13.89 -25.19
N ALA A 10 13.56 -13.41 -26.34
CA ALA A 10 14.20 -13.67 -27.63
C ALA A 10 15.49 -12.88 -27.87
N ASP A 11 15.81 -11.89 -27.03
CA ASP A 11 16.99 -11.05 -27.21
C ASP A 11 18.30 -11.83 -27.01
N PRO A 12 19.36 -11.58 -27.82
CA PRO A 12 20.64 -12.25 -27.65
C PRO A 12 21.26 -12.12 -26.26
N ALA A 13 21.08 -11.00 -25.55
CA ALA A 13 21.57 -10.82 -24.19
C ALA A 13 20.83 -11.71 -23.19
N THR A 14 19.51 -11.82 -23.32
CA THR A 14 18.69 -12.72 -22.50
C THR A 14 19.04 -14.19 -22.76
N ARG A 15 19.24 -14.58 -24.02
CA ARG A 15 19.68 -15.95 -24.36
C ARG A 15 21.04 -16.28 -23.77
N ARG A 16 22.02 -15.35 -23.85
CA ARG A 16 23.32 -15.54 -23.20
C ARG A 16 23.19 -15.73 -21.68
N LEU A 17 22.26 -15.02 -21.05
CA LEU A 17 21.97 -15.22 -19.63
C LEU A 17 21.40 -16.63 -19.40
N VAL A 18 20.39 -17.04 -20.14
CA VAL A 18 19.78 -18.39 -20.05
C VAL A 18 20.83 -19.49 -20.25
N ASP A 19 21.69 -19.36 -21.26
CA ASP A 19 22.79 -20.31 -21.52
C ASP A 19 23.77 -20.36 -20.34
N ALA A 20 24.11 -19.20 -19.76
CA ALA A 20 24.98 -19.11 -18.58
C ALA A 20 24.34 -19.71 -17.32
N LEU A 21 23.01 -19.77 -17.26
CA LEU A 21 22.23 -20.41 -16.19
C LEU A 21 22.01 -21.91 -16.42
N GLY A 22 22.62 -22.50 -17.43
CA GLY A 22 22.54 -23.94 -17.71
C GLY A 22 21.55 -24.33 -18.81
N GLY A 23 21.01 -23.37 -19.56
CA GLY A 23 20.12 -23.64 -20.69
C GLY A 23 18.66 -23.76 -20.27
N GLU A 24 18.07 -24.95 -20.36
CA GLU A 24 16.63 -25.12 -20.09
C GLU A 24 16.29 -24.95 -18.59
N PRO A 25 15.22 -24.19 -18.25
CA PRO A 25 14.77 -24.06 -16.88
C PRO A 25 14.24 -25.40 -16.32
N VAL A 26 14.55 -25.68 -15.06
CA VAL A 26 14.09 -26.88 -14.35
C VAL A 26 12.60 -26.82 -13.98
N ALA A 27 12.03 -25.62 -13.89
CA ALA A 27 10.62 -25.41 -13.71
C ALA A 27 10.18 -24.08 -14.32
N VAL A 28 8.95 -24.05 -14.82
CA VAL A 28 8.30 -22.85 -15.33
C VAL A 28 6.96 -22.72 -14.63
N ASN A 29 6.74 -21.59 -13.96
CA ASN A 29 5.45 -21.21 -13.41
C ASN A 29 4.93 -19.99 -14.15
N GLU A 30 3.65 -19.98 -14.49
CA GLU A 30 3.03 -18.90 -15.25
C GLU A 30 1.67 -18.55 -14.68
N ARG A 31 1.41 -17.25 -14.58
CA ARG A 31 0.11 -16.74 -14.15
C ARG A 31 -0.20 -15.36 -14.74
N PRO A 32 -1.49 -15.04 -14.90
CA PRO A 32 -1.90 -13.67 -15.14
C PRO A 32 -1.93 -12.86 -13.84
N VAL A 33 -1.47 -11.61 -13.89
CA VAL A 33 -1.44 -10.67 -12.76
C VAL A 33 -2.27 -9.43 -13.10
N GLY A 34 -3.26 -9.12 -12.26
CA GLY A 34 -4.11 -7.95 -12.42
C GLY A 34 -5.07 -7.99 -13.62
N GLU A 35 -5.81 -6.91 -13.84
CA GLU A 35 -6.68 -6.69 -15.00
C GLU A 35 -6.59 -5.21 -15.41
N PRO A 36 -6.10 -4.87 -16.62
CA PRO A 36 -5.65 -5.77 -17.69
C PRO A 36 -4.54 -6.74 -17.28
N ALA A 37 -4.62 -7.97 -17.76
CA ALA A 37 -3.73 -9.04 -17.34
C ALA A 37 -2.31 -8.84 -17.89
N ILE A 38 -1.33 -8.82 -17.00
CA ILE A 38 0.09 -8.99 -17.34
C ILE A 38 0.44 -10.47 -17.20
N ARG A 39 1.12 -11.04 -18.18
CA ARG A 39 1.59 -12.42 -18.13
C ARG A 39 2.89 -12.49 -17.33
N SER A 40 2.82 -13.01 -16.10
CA SER A 40 4.00 -13.22 -15.25
C SER A 40 4.49 -14.66 -15.38
N ARG A 41 5.71 -14.82 -15.90
CA ARG A 41 6.39 -16.12 -16.08
C ARG A 41 7.64 -16.16 -15.20
N ARG A 42 7.78 -17.23 -14.42
CA ARG A 42 8.93 -17.48 -13.55
C ARG A 42 9.67 -18.71 -14.06
N LEU A 43 10.92 -18.52 -14.47
CA LEU A 43 11.80 -19.57 -14.95
C LEU A 43 12.80 -19.89 -13.85
N LEU A 44 12.75 -21.10 -13.30
CA LEU A 44 13.69 -21.58 -12.29
C LEU A 44 14.83 -22.35 -12.97
N PHE A 45 16.06 -22.03 -12.62
CA PHE A 45 17.29 -22.65 -13.10
C PHE A 45 18.05 -23.29 -11.94
N ALA A 46 18.82 -24.34 -12.23
CA ALA A 46 19.67 -24.99 -11.24
C ALA A 46 21.13 -24.49 -11.35
N PRO A 47 21.79 -24.17 -10.22
CA PRO A 47 21.28 -24.19 -8.85
C PRO A 47 20.68 -22.84 -8.43
N GLY A 48 19.38 -22.79 -8.10
CA GLY A 48 18.82 -21.70 -7.29
C GLY A 48 18.72 -20.30 -7.92
N VAL A 49 18.73 -20.17 -9.25
CA VAL A 49 18.46 -18.89 -9.94
C VAL A 49 17.02 -18.87 -10.44
N GLU A 50 16.32 -17.76 -10.26
CA GLU A 50 14.99 -17.56 -10.83
C GLU A 50 14.98 -16.29 -11.68
N MET A 51 14.42 -16.38 -12.89
CA MET A 51 14.18 -15.24 -13.77
C MET A 51 12.68 -14.99 -13.89
N ILE A 52 12.25 -13.76 -13.66
CA ILE A 52 10.85 -13.34 -13.76
C ILE A 52 10.69 -12.48 -15.00
N LEU A 53 9.71 -12.83 -15.82
CA LEU A 53 9.32 -12.11 -17.02
C LEU A 53 7.89 -11.59 -16.88
N HIS A 54 7.68 -10.34 -17.29
CA HIS A 54 6.36 -9.75 -17.51
C HIS A 54 6.19 -9.50 -19.00
N ASP A 55 5.15 -10.09 -19.61
CA ASP A 55 4.89 -10.01 -21.06
C ASP A 55 6.14 -10.27 -21.90
N ASP A 56 6.82 -11.38 -21.56
CA ASP A 56 8.07 -11.89 -22.16
C ASP A 56 9.30 -10.97 -22.00
N SER A 57 9.21 -9.89 -21.22
CA SER A 57 10.34 -9.01 -20.88
C SER A 57 10.90 -9.33 -19.50
N VAL A 58 12.21 -9.45 -19.35
CA VAL A 58 12.85 -9.76 -18.06
C VAL A 58 12.74 -8.59 -17.10
N VAL A 59 12.03 -8.77 -15.99
CA VAL A 59 11.80 -7.72 -14.97
C VAL A 59 12.63 -7.93 -13.70
N ALA A 60 12.97 -9.18 -13.39
CA ALA A 60 13.81 -9.50 -12.25
C ALA A 60 14.63 -10.77 -12.46
N VAL A 61 15.78 -10.83 -11.80
CA VAL A 61 16.54 -12.06 -11.61
C VAL A 61 16.87 -12.22 -10.13
N LEU A 62 16.53 -13.38 -9.56
CA LEU A 62 16.68 -13.71 -8.16
C LEU A 62 17.74 -14.80 -8.00
N LEU A 63 18.66 -14.58 -7.08
CA LEU A 63 19.67 -15.55 -6.65
C LEU A 63 19.26 -16.05 -5.26
N HIS A 64 18.88 -17.32 -5.15
CA HIS A 64 18.54 -17.94 -3.87
C HIS A 64 19.82 -18.51 -3.23
N LEU A 65 20.22 -17.91 -2.10
CA LEU A 65 21.46 -18.28 -1.38
C LEU A 65 21.20 -19.32 -0.29
N ALA A 66 19.98 -19.35 0.25
CA ALA A 66 19.53 -20.41 1.15
C ALA A 66 18.83 -21.51 0.34
N PRO A 67 19.07 -22.80 0.62
CA PRO A 67 18.29 -23.88 0.03
C PRO A 67 16.81 -23.69 0.42
N ALA A 68 15.91 -23.77 -0.56
CA ALA A 68 14.50 -23.97 -0.24
C ALA A 68 14.34 -25.38 0.37
N LEU A 69 13.44 -25.54 1.35
CA LEU A 69 13.21 -26.81 2.07
C LEU A 69 12.96 -28.03 1.15
N LEU A 70 12.58 -27.79 -0.11
CA LEU A 70 12.34 -28.80 -1.16
C LEU A 70 12.94 -28.39 -2.52
N GLY A 71 13.91 -27.45 -2.54
CA GLY A 71 14.46 -26.89 -3.78
C GLY A 71 15.94 -27.23 -4.00
N PRO A 72 16.51 -26.78 -5.15
CA PRO A 72 17.93 -26.94 -5.45
C PRO A 72 18.82 -26.33 -4.35
N PRO A 73 20.08 -26.79 -4.22
CA PRO A 73 21.04 -26.20 -3.29
C PRO A 73 21.17 -24.70 -3.53
N GLY A 74 21.32 -23.93 -2.45
CA GLY A 74 21.52 -22.49 -2.53
C GLY A 74 22.83 -22.15 -3.24
N LEU A 75 22.84 -21.02 -3.94
CA LEU A 75 24.02 -20.50 -4.62
C LEU A 75 25.08 -20.05 -3.62
N ASP A 76 26.35 -20.17 -4.02
CA ASP A 76 27.45 -19.52 -3.32
C ASP A 76 27.63 -18.11 -3.85
N LEU A 77 27.36 -17.10 -3.02
CA LEU A 77 27.49 -15.69 -3.38
C LEU A 77 28.92 -15.31 -3.79
N SER A 78 29.93 -16.04 -3.32
CA SER A 78 31.33 -15.73 -3.60
C SER A 78 31.70 -15.93 -5.07
N GLU A 79 30.92 -16.74 -5.80
CA GLU A 79 31.05 -16.92 -7.25
C GLU A 79 30.56 -15.70 -8.05
N TRP A 80 29.73 -14.85 -7.42
CA TRP A 80 29.07 -13.71 -8.05
C TRP A 80 29.60 -12.36 -7.56
N ILE A 81 30.00 -12.28 -6.30
CA ILE A 81 30.55 -11.06 -5.68
C ILE A 81 31.88 -11.40 -5.01
N ALA A 82 32.96 -10.90 -5.58
CA ALA A 82 34.30 -11.14 -5.06
C ALA A 82 34.44 -10.66 -3.61
N GLY A 83 34.89 -11.55 -2.73
CA GLY A 83 35.18 -11.22 -1.32
C GLY A 83 33.97 -11.29 -0.38
N VAL A 84 32.84 -11.85 -0.82
CA VAL A 84 31.61 -11.94 -0.01
C VAL A 84 31.06 -13.37 -0.03
N GLY A 85 30.84 -13.96 1.15
CA GLY A 85 30.18 -15.26 1.29
C GLY A 85 28.69 -15.16 1.62
N ASN A 86 28.01 -16.32 1.72
CA ASN A 86 26.58 -16.40 2.07
C ASN A 86 26.25 -15.93 3.50
N ASP A 87 27.26 -15.79 4.36
CA ASP A 87 27.13 -15.28 5.72
C ASP A 87 27.30 -13.75 5.81
N ALA A 88 27.49 -13.06 4.69
CA ALA A 88 27.79 -11.63 4.67
C ALA A 88 26.70 -10.76 5.30
N THR A 89 27.16 -9.75 6.03
CA THR A 89 26.33 -8.67 6.56
C THR A 89 26.19 -7.54 5.54
N LEU A 90 25.28 -6.60 5.80
CA LEU A 90 25.15 -5.38 4.99
C LEU A 90 26.43 -4.54 4.94
N LYS A 91 27.23 -4.59 6.01
CA LYS A 91 28.52 -3.89 6.07
C LYS A 91 29.52 -4.51 5.08
N ASP A 92 29.60 -5.83 5.04
CA ASP A 92 30.51 -6.56 4.16
C ASP A 92 30.11 -6.35 2.69
N LEU A 93 28.80 -6.44 2.41
CA LEU A 93 28.25 -6.14 1.09
C LEU A 93 28.54 -4.70 0.64
N LYS A 94 28.38 -3.73 1.53
CA LYS A 94 28.71 -2.33 1.23
C LYS A 94 30.20 -2.16 0.90
N GLN A 95 31.08 -2.85 1.62
CA GLN A 95 32.52 -2.80 1.37
C GLN A 95 32.89 -3.42 0.03
N ALA A 96 32.31 -4.57 -0.32
CA ALA A 96 32.60 -5.27 -1.56
C ALA A 96 32.02 -4.58 -2.79
N MET A 97 30.80 -4.06 -2.70
CA MET A 97 30.14 -3.40 -3.84
C MET A 97 30.77 -2.05 -4.16
N GLY A 98 31.36 -1.35 -3.18
CA GLY A 98 32.03 -0.06 -3.41
C GLY A 98 31.11 1.09 -3.84
N VAL A 99 29.78 0.87 -3.85
CA VAL A 99 28.77 1.87 -4.26
C VAL A 99 27.90 2.32 -3.08
N PRO A 100 27.22 3.48 -3.17
CA PRO A 100 26.35 3.97 -2.12
C PRO A 100 25.23 2.98 -1.76
N LEU A 101 25.03 2.79 -0.45
CA LEU A 101 23.92 2.01 0.09
C LEU A 101 22.67 2.90 0.17
N HIS A 102 21.56 2.39 -0.33
CA HIS A 102 20.24 3.01 -0.25
C HIS A 102 19.24 2.13 0.51
N PHE A 103 18.13 2.73 0.92
CA PHE A 103 17.04 2.04 1.59
C PHE A 103 15.70 2.35 0.92
N ALA A 104 14.90 1.31 0.71
CA ALA A 104 13.50 1.42 0.37
C ALA A 104 12.68 1.32 1.66
N GLY A 105 12.07 2.44 2.07
CA GLY A 105 11.45 2.55 3.38
C GLY A 105 12.45 2.39 4.53
N ILE A 106 12.01 1.77 5.63
CA ILE A 106 12.79 1.68 6.89
C ILE A 106 13.71 0.45 6.95
N GLY A 107 13.64 -0.49 6.00
CA GLY A 107 14.35 -1.76 6.18
C GLY A 107 14.57 -2.64 4.96
N VAL A 108 14.73 -2.05 3.78
CA VAL A 108 15.02 -2.82 2.57
C VAL A 108 16.25 -2.24 1.90
N PRO A 109 17.46 -2.76 2.21
CA PRO A 109 18.69 -2.25 1.65
C PRO A 109 18.82 -2.62 0.17
N TYR A 110 19.32 -1.70 -0.63
CA TYR A 110 19.66 -1.94 -2.03
C TYR A 110 20.83 -1.06 -2.48
N PHE A 111 21.45 -1.47 -3.58
CA PHE A 111 22.53 -0.77 -4.25
C PHE A 111 22.10 -0.45 -5.69
N ALA A 112 22.49 0.72 -6.18
CA ALA A 112 22.40 1.03 -7.61
C ALA A 112 23.59 0.35 -8.31
N VAL A 113 23.29 -0.40 -9.37
CA VAL A 113 24.27 -1.10 -10.20
C VAL A 113 24.03 -0.72 -11.65
N ASP A 114 24.99 -0.96 -12.54
CA ASP A 114 24.90 -0.49 -13.93
C ASP A 114 23.62 -1.00 -14.62
N GLY A 115 22.70 -0.07 -14.92
CA GLY A 115 21.42 -0.39 -15.57
C GLY A 115 20.31 -0.94 -14.67
N GLY A 116 20.47 -1.00 -13.35
CA GLY A 116 19.43 -1.49 -12.45
C GLY A 116 19.74 -1.37 -10.96
N TYR A 117 19.13 -2.25 -10.16
CA TYR A 117 19.23 -2.25 -8.70
C TYR A 117 19.42 -3.66 -8.15
N ALA A 118 20.36 -3.80 -7.21
CA ALA A 118 20.58 -5.04 -6.48
C ALA A 118 20.05 -4.90 -5.05
N ARG A 119 19.02 -5.68 -4.71
CA ARG A 119 18.40 -5.73 -3.39
C ARG A 119 18.79 -7.01 -2.67
N PHE A 120 19.24 -6.89 -1.43
CA PHE A 120 19.66 -8.02 -0.62
C PHE A 120 18.56 -8.37 0.39
N ASN A 121 18.15 -9.64 0.40
CA ASN A 121 17.07 -10.13 1.24
C ASN A 121 17.67 -10.82 2.47
N PHE A 122 17.24 -10.40 3.66
CA PHE A 122 17.71 -10.94 4.93
C PHE A 122 16.56 -11.53 5.74
N ARG A 123 16.84 -12.55 6.54
CA ARG A 123 15.89 -13.09 7.53
C ARG A 123 15.66 -12.09 8.64
N GLY A 124 14.39 -11.95 9.05
CA GLY A 124 14.02 -11.12 10.19
C GLY A 124 14.10 -9.62 9.92
N ASN A 125 13.46 -8.85 10.81
CA ASN A 125 13.53 -7.40 10.74
C ASN A 125 14.93 -6.93 11.18
N ARG A 126 15.64 -6.19 10.33
CA ARG A 126 17.02 -5.73 10.57
C ARG A 126 18.07 -6.84 10.69
N GLY A 127 17.78 -8.06 10.22
CA GLY A 127 18.74 -9.18 10.27
C GLY A 127 19.99 -8.98 9.41
N TRP A 128 20.04 -7.89 8.62
CA TRP A 128 21.19 -7.51 7.82
C TRP A 128 22.45 -7.11 8.61
N ASN A 129 22.34 -6.98 9.94
CA ASN A 129 23.49 -6.76 10.81
C ASN A 129 24.15 -8.06 11.30
N ASP A 130 23.46 -9.20 11.19
CA ASP A 130 23.94 -10.46 11.72
C ASP A 130 24.35 -11.40 10.57
N ALA A 131 25.47 -12.08 10.76
CA ALA A 131 26.00 -13.01 9.78
C ALA A 131 25.07 -14.22 9.60
N GLY A 132 24.97 -14.73 8.37
CA GLY A 132 24.15 -15.91 8.04
C GLY A 132 22.65 -15.65 7.85
N ASN A 133 22.22 -14.39 7.95
CA ASN A 133 20.83 -14.00 7.70
C ASN A 133 20.53 -13.70 6.23
N LEU A 134 21.55 -13.57 5.38
CA LEU A 134 21.37 -13.32 3.95
C LEU A 134 20.73 -14.55 3.29
N VAL A 135 19.60 -14.36 2.59
CA VAL A 135 18.84 -15.45 1.95
C VAL A 135 18.77 -15.36 0.45
N GLY A 136 19.03 -14.18 -0.12
CA GLY A 136 19.03 -14.02 -1.57
C GLY A 136 19.34 -12.61 -2.03
N VAL A 137 19.60 -12.51 -3.32
CA VAL A 137 19.80 -11.24 -4.03
C VAL A 137 18.73 -11.13 -5.11
N THR A 138 18.09 -9.98 -5.22
CA THR A 138 17.10 -9.69 -6.25
C THR A 138 17.61 -8.53 -7.08
N ILE A 139 17.78 -8.74 -8.38
CA ILE A 139 18.23 -7.72 -9.33
C ILE A 139 17.02 -7.28 -10.15
N THR A 140 16.72 -5.98 -10.16
CA THR A 140 15.55 -5.41 -10.85
C THR A 140 15.92 -4.18 -11.66
N VAL A 141 15.09 -3.88 -12.68
CA VAL A 141 15.14 -2.61 -13.42
C VAL A 141 14.63 -1.49 -12.53
N ASP A 142 13.48 -1.73 -11.89
CA ASP A 142 12.79 -0.72 -11.13
C ASP A 142 13.45 -0.51 -9.78
N ARG A 143 13.46 0.77 -9.37
CA ARG A 143 14.01 1.18 -8.09
C ARG A 143 13.19 0.58 -6.94
N PRO A 144 13.83 -0.18 -6.03
CA PRO A 144 13.14 -0.72 -4.87
C PRO A 144 12.41 0.36 -4.08
N GLY A 145 11.14 0.10 -3.73
CA GLY A 145 10.27 1.03 -3.01
C GLY A 145 9.49 2.01 -3.90
N LEU A 146 9.81 2.11 -5.19
CA LEU A 146 9.05 2.90 -6.16
C LEU A 146 8.21 2.06 -7.12
N ALA A 147 8.43 0.75 -7.17
CA ALA A 147 7.62 -0.19 -7.94
C ALA A 147 7.22 -1.41 -7.07
N CYS A 148 6.16 -2.09 -7.49
CA CYS A 148 5.82 -3.39 -6.93
C CYS A 148 6.96 -4.37 -7.24
N ARG A 149 7.22 -5.29 -6.30
CA ARG A 149 8.28 -6.25 -6.48
C ARG A 149 7.77 -7.39 -7.37
N PRO A 150 8.46 -7.77 -8.46
CA PRO A 150 7.98 -8.84 -9.33
C PRO A 150 7.76 -10.17 -8.60
N GLU A 151 8.54 -10.48 -7.58
CA GLU A 151 8.37 -11.72 -6.80
C GLU A 151 7.10 -11.74 -5.93
N ASP A 152 6.48 -10.58 -5.69
CA ASP A 152 5.21 -10.50 -4.95
C ASP A 152 4.04 -11.01 -5.80
N ASP A 153 4.23 -11.28 -7.10
CA ASP A 153 3.18 -11.83 -7.98
C ASP A 153 2.59 -13.15 -7.49
N ASP A 154 3.34 -13.92 -6.71
CA ASP A 154 2.87 -15.14 -6.04
C ASP A 154 2.63 -14.95 -4.54
N CYS A 155 2.40 -13.71 -4.10
CA CYS A 155 2.09 -13.44 -2.71
C CYS A 155 0.85 -14.26 -2.28
N PRO A 156 0.97 -15.16 -1.28
CA PRO A 156 -0.09 -16.11 -0.93
C PRO A 156 -1.33 -15.43 -0.33
N SER A 157 -1.19 -14.16 0.06
CA SER A 157 -2.26 -13.39 0.69
C SER A 157 -3.08 -12.55 -0.29
N CYS A 158 -2.54 -12.24 -1.48
CA CYS A 158 -3.23 -11.33 -2.41
C CYS A 158 -3.28 -11.78 -3.86
N SER A 159 -2.36 -12.62 -4.32
CA SER A 159 -2.20 -12.93 -5.75
C SER A 159 -3.43 -13.59 -6.38
N ASP A 160 -4.14 -14.43 -5.62
CA ASP A 160 -5.32 -15.19 -6.08
C ASP A 160 -6.66 -14.51 -5.76
N LEU A 161 -6.67 -13.24 -5.38
CA LEU A 161 -7.90 -12.56 -4.97
C LEU A 161 -8.77 -12.08 -6.16
N LEU A 162 -8.16 -11.87 -7.33
CA LEU A 162 -8.87 -11.54 -8.56
C LEU A 162 -9.59 -12.79 -9.10
N VAL A 163 -10.92 -12.72 -9.18
CA VAL A 163 -11.72 -13.76 -9.83
C VAL A 163 -11.99 -13.32 -11.27
N ARG A 164 -11.62 -14.17 -12.23
CA ARG A 164 -11.88 -13.93 -13.66
C ARG A 164 -13.18 -14.60 -14.09
N ARG A 165 -13.88 -13.97 -15.03
CA ARG A 165 -15.02 -14.59 -15.70
C ARG A 165 -14.55 -15.78 -16.55
N SER A 166 -15.44 -16.75 -16.74
CA SER A 166 -15.18 -17.97 -17.52
C SER A 166 -15.37 -17.80 -19.03
N ASP A 167 -15.72 -16.61 -19.50
CA ASP A 167 -15.91 -16.33 -20.91
C ASP A 167 -14.58 -16.02 -21.63
N SER A 168 -14.63 -15.92 -22.96
CA SER A 168 -13.45 -15.75 -23.82
C SER A 168 -12.60 -14.52 -23.49
N ASP A 169 -13.21 -13.49 -22.91
CA ASP A 169 -12.57 -12.20 -22.69
C ASP A 169 -11.82 -12.15 -21.35
N GLY A 170 -11.98 -13.14 -20.47
CA GLY A 170 -11.13 -13.35 -19.28
C GLY A 170 -11.11 -12.21 -18.24
N GLY A 171 -12.04 -11.26 -18.33
CA GLY A 171 -12.08 -10.05 -17.52
C GLY A 171 -12.52 -10.28 -16.06
N VAL A 172 -12.67 -9.19 -15.29
CA VAL A 172 -13.03 -9.27 -13.87
C VAL A 172 -14.46 -9.81 -13.66
N ASP A 173 -14.61 -10.88 -12.89
CA ASP A 173 -15.86 -11.19 -12.21
C ASP A 173 -15.98 -10.28 -10.99
N VAL A 174 -16.77 -9.23 -11.10
CA VAL A 174 -16.95 -8.22 -10.05
C VAL A 174 -17.50 -8.84 -8.77
N ASP A 175 -18.42 -9.80 -8.87
CA ASP A 175 -19.09 -10.41 -7.71
C ASP A 175 -18.19 -11.45 -7.04
N GLY A 176 -17.50 -12.26 -7.84
CA GLY A 176 -16.45 -13.17 -7.37
C GLY A 176 -15.33 -12.40 -6.66
N THR A 177 -14.79 -11.37 -7.30
CA THR A 177 -13.69 -10.57 -6.77
C THR A 177 -14.07 -9.81 -5.51
N THR A 178 -15.26 -9.19 -5.47
CA THR A 178 -15.76 -8.51 -4.27
C THR A 178 -15.87 -9.47 -3.09
N ARG A 179 -16.39 -10.70 -3.30
CA ARG A 179 -16.48 -11.73 -2.25
C ARG A 179 -15.11 -12.20 -1.79
N SER A 180 -14.18 -12.42 -2.72
CA SER A 180 -12.81 -12.84 -2.42
C SER A 180 -12.08 -11.80 -1.57
N LEU A 181 -12.12 -10.53 -1.97
CA LEU A 181 -11.55 -9.42 -1.21
C LEU A 181 -12.18 -9.26 0.18
N ALA A 182 -13.51 -9.39 0.29
CA ALA A 182 -14.21 -9.32 1.57
C ALA A 182 -13.84 -10.48 2.51
N ALA A 183 -13.63 -11.69 1.98
CA ALA A 183 -13.14 -12.81 2.75
C ALA A 183 -11.70 -12.58 3.25
N ALA A 184 -10.81 -12.07 2.39
CA ALA A 184 -9.44 -11.74 2.74
C ALA A 184 -9.33 -10.63 3.80
N LEU A 185 -10.21 -9.61 3.73
CA LEU A 185 -10.35 -8.59 4.79
C LEU A 185 -10.74 -9.21 6.13
N ARG A 186 -11.77 -10.06 6.16
CA ARG A 186 -12.18 -10.75 7.40
C ARG A 186 -11.10 -11.67 7.97
N ALA A 187 -10.27 -12.24 7.11
CA ALA A 187 -9.13 -13.08 7.51
C ALA A 187 -7.90 -12.27 7.95
N GLY A 188 -7.92 -10.93 7.89
CA GLY A 188 -6.77 -10.08 8.24
C GLY A 188 -5.62 -10.13 7.23
N LEU A 189 -5.87 -10.65 6.02
CA LEU A 189 -4.88 -10.69 4.93
C LEU A 189 -4.77 -9.35 4.20
N LEU A 190 -5.82 -8.54 4.29
CA LEU A 190 -5.89 -7.19 3.75
C LEU A 190 -6.30 -6.19 4.84
N THR A 191 -5.89 -4.94 4.66
CA THR A 191 -6.45 -3.78 5.37
C THR A 191 -7.06 -2.82 4.35
N GLN A 192 -8.12 -2.11 4.71
CA GLN A 192 -8.77 -1.13 3.84
C GLN A 192 -8.28 0.28 4.13
N ASP A 193 -8.12 1.11 3.09
CA ASP A 193 -7.87 2.54 3.26
C ASP A 193 -9.18 3.30 3.35
N ALA A 194 -9.42 3.96 4.49
CA ALA A 194 -10.63 4.73 4.75
C ALA A 194 -10.72 6.03 3.93
N HIS A 195 -9.65 6.46 3.27
CA HIS A 195 -9.67 7.61 2.35
C HIS A 195 -10.27 7.27 0.97
N TRP A 196 -10.64 6.02 0.73
CA TRP A 196 -11.20 5.52 -0.52
C TRP A 196 -12.58 4.92 -0.32
N VAL A 197 -13.26 4.61 -1.42
CA VAL A 197 -14.57 3.96 -1.36
C VAL A 197 -14.40 2.60 -0.68
N ARG A 198 -15.18 2.37 0.38
CA ARG A 198 -15.18 1.08 1.08
C ARG A 198 -15.63 0.00 0.12
N LEU A 199 -15.03 -1.18 0.22
CA LEU A 199 -15.35 -2.32 -0.65
C LEU A 199 -16.84 -2.66 -0.65
N ILE A 200 -17.51 -2.55 0.50
CA ILE A 200 -18.95 -2.79 0.63
C ILE A 200 -19.80 -1.77 -0.14
N ASP A 201 -19.30 -0.54 -0.28
CA ASP A 201 -19.98 0.57 -0.97
C ASP A 201 -19.63 0.62 -2.46
N LEU A 202 -18.59 -0.10 -2.91
CA LEU A 202 -18.08 -0.08 -4.29
C LEU A 202 -19.18 -0.37 -5.33
N ARG A 203 -19.96 -1.44 -5.12
CA ARG A 203 -21.00 -1.87 -6.06
C ARG A 203 -22.24 -0.98 -6.03
N PRO A 204 -22.86 -0.68 -4.87
CA PRO A 204 -23.99 0.25 -4.83
C PRO A 204 -23.65 1.61 -5.46
N LEU A 205 -22.46 2.12 -5.18
CA LEU A 205 -22.02 3.41 -5.71
C LEU A 205 -21.78 3.36 -7.22
N HIS A 206 -21.21 2.28 -7.75
CA HIS A 206 -21.08 2.10 -9.20
C HIS A 206 -22.44 1.98 -9.88
N ALA A 207 -23.35 1.17 -9.31
CA ALA A 207 -24.70 0.98 -9.85
C ALA A 207 -25.55 2.26 -9.88
N SER A 208 -25.28 3.21 -8.97
CA SER A 208 -25.95 4.52 -8.96
C SER A 208 -25.65 5.36 -10.21
N GLY A 209 -24.53 5.11 -10.88
CA GLY A 209 -24.08 5.91 -12.01
C GLY A 209 -23.67 7.33 -11.64
N LEU A 210 -23.56 7.71 -10.36
CA LEU A 210 -23.21 9.07 -9.94
C LEU A 210 -21.74 9.44 -10.17
N MET A 211 -20.87 8.44 -10.29
CA MET A 211 -19.44 8.61 -10.55
C MET A 211 -19.06 7.95 -11.88
N ALA A 212 -18.11 8.56 -12.60
CA ALA A 212 -17.52 7.93 -13.79
C ALA A 212 -16.60 6.75 -13.44
N ARG A 213 -16.04 6.78 -12.23
CA ARG A 213 -15.05 5.84 -11.71
C ARG A 213 -15.25 5.70 -10.20
N VAL A 214 -15.37 4.46 -9.72
CA VAL A 214 -15.44 4.12 -8.30
C VAL A 214 -14.29 3.17 -8.00
N GLU A 215 -13.50 3.45 -6.96
CA GLU A 215 -12.32 2.64 -6.64
C GLU A 215 -12.24 2.34 -5.14
N SER A 216 -12.03 1.06 -4.83
CA SER A 216 -11.65 0.61 -3.49
C SER A 216 -10.18 0.24 -3.47
N GLN A 217 -9.47 0.69 -2.44
CA GLN A 217 -8.06 0.40 -2.24
C GLN A 217 -7.84 -0.44 -0.97
N LEU A 218 -7.09 -1.53 -1.11
CA LEU A 218 -6.82 -2.48 -0.04
C LEU A 218 -5.33 -2.82 0.01
N ALA A 219 -4.70 -2.71 1.17
CA ALA A 219 -3.29 -3.03 1.36
C ALA A 219 -3.12 -4.49 1.80
N CYS A 220 -2.25 -5.25 1.13
CA CYS A 220 -1.89 -6.59 1.57
C CYS A 220 -1.04 -6.56 2.84
N THR A 221 -1.38 -7.35 3.85
CA THR A 221 -0.61 -7.38 5.12
C THR A 221 0.75 -8.07 4.97
N THR A 222 0.91 -8.94 3.97
CA THR A 222 2.15 -9.69 3.68
C THR A 222 3.11 -8.90 2.78
N CYS A 223 2.74 -8.62 1.52
CA CYS A 223 3.63 -7.96 0.56
C CYS A 223 3.53 -6.42 0.56
N LYS A 224 2.57 -5.84 1.29
CA LYS A 224 2.33 -4.38 1.36
C LYS A 224 1.93 -3.71 0.05
N ARG A 225 1.73 -4.45 -1.05
CA ARG A 225 1.13 -3.91 -2.29
C ARG A 225 -0.29 -3.43 -2.01
N ILE A 226 -0.68 -2.35 -2.68
CA ILE A 226 -2.03 -1.81 -2.66
C ILE A 226 -2.80 -2.35 -3.85
N ILE A 227 -3.82 -3.14 -3.58
CA ILE A 227 -4.82 -3.56 -4.56
C ILE A 227 -5.72 -2.37 -4.84
N CYS A 228 -5.82 -1.96 -6.10
CA CYS A 228 -6.78 -0.98 -6.56
C CYS A 228 -7.81 -1.69 -7.43
N PHE A 229 -9.03 -1.85 -6.90
CA PHE A 229 -10.15 -2.43 -7.62
C PHE A 229 -11.09 -1.33 -8.08
N THR A 230 -11.16 -1.11 -9.40
CA THR A 230 -11.84 0.02 -10.02
C THR A 230 -13.00 -0.44 -10.89
N LEU A 231 -14.17 0.16 -10.68
CA LEU A 231 -15.33 0.04 -11.55
C LEU A 231 -15.52 1.36 -12.31
N PHE A 232 -15.56 1.27 -13.64
CA PHE A 232 -15.84 2.41 -14.51
C PHE A 232 -17.28 2.37 -15.00
N ARG A 233 -17.86 3.54 -15.26
CA ARG A 233 -19.21 3.64 -15.84
C ARG A 233 -19.23 3.12 -17.27
N ASP A 234 -18.25 3.53 -18.07
CA ASP A 234 -18.25 3.38 -19.53
C ASP A 234 -17.12 2.47 -20.05
N SER A 235 -16.41 1.74 -19.17
CA SER A 235 -15.33 0.82 -19.55
C SER A 235 -15.25 -0.39 -18.63
N ALA A 236 -14.46 -1.39 -19.05
CA ALA A 236 -14.26 -2.61 -18.28
C ALA A 236 -13.66 -2.32 -16.88
N PRO A 237 -14.04 -3.09 -15.85
CA PRO A 237 -13.41 -3.03 -14.54
C PRO A 237 -11.91 -3.34 -14.61
N THR A 238 -11.13 -2.73 -13.72
CA THR A 238 -9.69 -2.99 -13.61
C THR A 238 -9.33 -3.43 -12.19
N PHE A 239 -8.30 -4.27 -12.08
CA PHE A 239 -7.77 -4.76 -10.82
C PHE A 239 -6.25 -4.70 -10.88
N GLY A 240 -5.60 -3.79 -10.16
CA GLY A 240 -4.14 -3.64 -10.25
C GLY A 240 -3.47 -3.64 -8.89
N TYR A 241 -2.18 -3.96 -8.89
CA TYR A 241 -1.31 -3.83 -7.73
C TYR A 241 -0.40 -2.61 -7.88
N TYR A 242 -0.29 -1.82 -6.83
CA TYR A 242 0.46 -0.56 -6.85
C TYR A 242 1.27 -0.40 -5.57
N VAL A 243 2.33 0.39 -5.64
CA VAL A 243 2.97 0.94 -4.44
C VAL A 243 2.11 2.06 -3.85
N MET A 244 2.31 2.34 -2.56
CA MET A 244 1.52 3.35 -1.83
C MET A 244 1.44 4.69 -2.56
N ASN A 245 2.58 5.23 -3.01
CA ASN A 245 2.62 6.54 -3.65
C ASN A 245 1.81 6.60 -4.95
N ASP A 246 1.84 5.53 -5.75
CA ASP A 246 1.10 5.46 -7.00
C ASP A 246 -0.39 5.30 -6.73
N ALA A 247 -0.74 4.42 -5.79
CA ALA A 247 -2.12 4.24 -5.35
C ALA A 247 -2.73 5.55 -4.82
N MET A 248 -1.96 6.33 -4.04
CA MET A 248 -2.39 7.62 -3.50
C MET A 248 -2.65 8.68 -4.58
N ARG A 249 -1.96 8.61 -5.72
CA ARG A 249 -2.10 9.55 -6.85
C ARG A 249 -3.23 9.20 -7.80
N ARG A 250 -3.90 8.06 -7.60
CA ARG A 250 -5.00 7.64 -8.47
C ARG A 250 -6.16 8.65 -8.39
N PRO A 251 -6.85 8.91 -9.51
CA PRO A 251 -7.95 9.86 -9.52
C PRO A 251 -9.18 9.31 -8.81
N LEU A 252 -9.83 10.17 -8.03
CA LEU A 252 -11.11 9.92 -7.38
C LEU A 252 -11.93 11.21 -7.36
N GLY A 253 -13.13 11.16 -7.94
CA GLY A 253 -14.10 12.25 -7.79
C GLY A 253 -14.62 12.34 -6.35
N ALA A 254 -15.26 13.44 -5.98
CA ALA A 254 -15.93 13.52 -4.69
C ALA A 254 -16.95 12.37 -4.55
N ILE A 255 -16.91 11.66 -3.43
CA ILE A 255 -17.87 10.58 -3.16
C ILE A 255 -19.24 11.23 -2.86
N PRO A 256 -20.29 10.95 -3.65
CA PRO A 256 -21.63 11.47 -3.41
C PRO A 256 -22.18 11.06 -2.04
N PRO A 257 -23.05 11.90 -1.42
CA PRO A 257 -23.74 11.55 -0.19
C PRO A 257 -24.49 10.22 -0.30
N VAL A 258 -24.48 9.42 0.77
CA VAL A 258 -25.07 8.06 0.78
C VAL A 258 -26.55 8.06 0.43
N GLU A 259 -27.26 9.15 0.73
CA GLU A 259 -28.70 9.29 0.51
C GLU A 259 -29.06 9.20 -0.98
N GLN A 260 -28.08 9.40 -1.87
CA GLN A 260 -28.25 9.36 -3.31
C GLN A 260 -28.08 7.96 -3.91
N TRP A 261 -27.49 7.00 -3.19
CA TRP A 261 -27.12 5.68 -3.75
C TRP A 261 -27.26 4.49 -2.80
N GLY A 262 -27.29 4.71 -1.48
CA GLY A 262 -27.41 3.66 -0.48
C GLY A 262 -28.84 3.15 -0.32
N ASP A 263 -28.98 1.92 0.15
CA ASP A 263 -30.27 1.40 0.61
C ASP A 263 -30.64 1.98 2.00
N ALA A 264 -31.87 1.72 2.46
CA ALA A 264 -32.36 2.24 3.73
C ALA A 264 -31.49 1.81 4.94
N THR A 265 -30.92 0.61 4.91
CA THR A 265 -30.04 0.13 5.98
C THR A 265 -28.72 0.87 5.97
N ARG A 266 -28.12 1.07 4.79
CA ARG A 266 -26.85 1.79 4.63
C ARG A 266 -26.99 3.28 4.93
N ILE A 267 -28.11 3.90 4.55
CA ILE A 267 -28.44 5.30 4.90
C ILE A 267 -28.60 5.44 6.42
N ALA A 268 -29.32 4.51 7.08
CA ALA A 268 -29.44 4.52 8.53
C ALA A 268 -28.08 4.38 9.22
N GLN A 269 -27.20 3.50 8.71
CA GLN A 269 -25.84 3.37 9.21
C GLN A 269 -25.02 4.65 9.06
N GLU A 270 -25.16 5.38 7.94
CA GLU A 270 -24.45 6.65 7.75
C GLU A 270 -24.95 7.74 8.69
N ARG A 271 -26.26 7.84 8.88
CA ARG A 271 -26.87 8.80 9.81
C ARG A 271 -26.34 8.63 11.23
N ASP A 272 -26.05 7.39 11.64
CA ASP A 272 -25.54 7.06 12.96
C ASP A 272 -23.99 7.09 13.02
N ALA A 273 -23.33 7.23 11.86
CA ALA A 273 -21.88 7.37 11.75
C ALA A 273 -21.42 8.80 12.08
N MET A 274 -20.10 8.98 12.10
CA MET A 274 -19.50 10.30 12.28
C MET A 274 -19.47 11.02 10.93
N HIS A 275 -19.90 12.28 10.87
CA HIS A 275 -19.94 13.09 9.66
C HIS A 275 -19.16 14.39 9.81
N TYR A 276 -18.62 14.87 8.69
CA TYR A 276 -17.94 16.16 8.59
C TYR A 276 -18.91 17.33 8.84
N VAL A 277 -18.46 18.35 9.57
CA VAL A 277 -19.20 19.60 9.79
C VAL A 277 -18.42 20.81 9.24
N ASP A 278 -17.18 20.99 9.67
CA ASP A 278 -16.32 22.13 9.28
C ASP A 278 -14.83 21.78 9.39
N HIS A 279 -13.93 22.58 8.81
CA HIS A 279 -12.48 22.43 9.01
C HIS A 279 -11.70 23.72 8.74
N GLU A 280 -10.52 23.83 9.37
CA GLU A 280 -9.46 24.74 8.93
C GLU A 280 -8.36 23.91 8.23
N PRO A 281 -8.06 24.17 6.94
CA PRO A 281 -7.09 23.40 6.17
C PRO A 281 -5.73 23.25 6.86
N GLY A 282 -5.37 21.99 7.15
CA GLY A 282 -4.08 21.67 7.75
C GLY A 282 -4.01 21.84 9.28
N ALA A 283 -5.09 22.30 9.93
CA ALA A 283 -5.13 22.54 11.37
C ALA A 283 -6.11 21.62 12.12
N TRP A 284 -7.40 21.67 11.80
CA TRP A 284 -8.42 20.93 12.56
C TRP A 284 -9.64 20.55 11.70
N PHE A 285 -10.35 19.50 12.12
CA PHE A 285 -11.64 19.09 11.59
C PHE A 285 -12.69 19.05 12.71
N LEU A 286 -13.86 19.61 12.44
CA LEU A 286 -15.05 19.44 13.27
C LEU A 286 -15.91 18.33 12.66
N VAL A 287 -16.22 17.34 13.48
CA VAL A 287 -17.06 16.20 13.12
C VAL A 287 -18.17 16.01 14.14
N GLU A 288 -19.28 15.44 13.72
CA GLU A 288 -20.43 15.18 14.57
C GLU A 288 -20.80 13.70 14.51
N GLN A 289 -21.26 13.14 15.63
CA GLN A 289 -21.89 11.83 15.66
C GLN A 289 -23.07 11.87 16.63
N LEU A 290 -24.27 11.53 16.15
CA LEU A 290 -25.50 11.47 16.97
C LEU A 290 -25.74 12.75 17.80
N GLY A 291 -25.54 13.93 17.21
CA GLY A 291 -25.72 15.22 17.89
C GLY A 291 -24.55 15.65 18.78
N VAL A 292 -23.48 14.86 18.88
CA VAL A 292 -22.28 15.18 19.67
C VAL A 292 -21.17 15.68 18.76
N LEU A 293 -20.61 16.85 19.07
CA LEU A 293 -19.50 17.44 18.33
C LEU A 293 -18.13 17.03 18.90
N TYR A 294 -17.22 16.73 17.98
CA TYR A 294 -15.83 16.41 18.25
C TYR A 294 -14.91 17.26 17.39
N LEU A 295 -13.82 17.73 17.98
CA LEU A 295 -12.76 18.47 17.31
C LEU A 295 -11.53 17.57 17.19
N ASP A 296 -11.16 17.20 15.97
CA ASP A 296 -9.87 16.58 15.64
C ASP A 296 -8.86 17.68 15.34
N ALA A 297 -7.94 17.95 16.28
CA ALA A 297 -6.98 19.04 16.19
C ALA A 297 -5.55 18.52 16.07
N ARG A 298 -4.82 19.00 15.06
CA ARG A 298 -3.41 18.63 14.86
C ARG A 298 -2.50 19.34 15.86
N TYR A 299 -1.49 18.61 16.33
CA TYR A 299 -0.44 19.15 17.19
C TYR A 299 0.92 18.59 16.82
N VAL A 300 1.97 19.35 17.11
CA VAL A 300 3.35 18.95 16.85
C VAL A 300 3.92 18.34 18.14
N ILE A 301 4.48 17.14 18.03
CA ILE A 301 5.20 16.46 19.12
C ILE A 301 6.66 16.93 19.13
N THR A 302 7.30 16.89 17.97
CA THR A 302 8.67 17.39 17.75
C THR A 302 8.79 18.01 16.37
N SER A 303 9.90 18.66 16.05
CA SER A 303 10.16 19.17 14.69
C SER A 303 10.08 18.12 13.58
N MET A 304 10.08 16.82 13.91
CA MET A 304 9.99 15.72 12.95
C MET A 304 8.75 14.83 13.14
N ALA A 305 7.86 15.14 14.09
CA ALA A 305 6.71 14.31 14.38
C ALA A 305 5.50 15.16 14.78
N ASP A 306 4.38 14.92 14.13
CA ASP A 306 3.07 15.47 14.46
C ASP A 306 2.06 14.33 14.71
N ASP A 307 0.95 14.67 15.34
CA ASP A 307 -0.21 13.80 15.53
C ASP A 307 -1.46 14.68 15.60
N SER A 308 -2.62 14.09 15.88
CA SER A 308 -3.83 14.82 16.21
C SER A 308 -4.47 14.27 17.49
N ALA A 309 -5.32 15.09 18.11
CA ALA A 309 -6.12 14.72 19.27
C ALA A 309 -7.59 14.89 18.94
N LEU A 310 -8.39 13.88 19.26
CA LEU A 310 -9.84 13.95 19.12
C LEU A 310 -10.48 14.30 20.44
N ILE A 311 -11.06 15.49 20.51
CA ILE A 311 -11.65 16.04 21.73
C ILE A 311 -13.15 16.19 21.54
N ARG A 312 -13.94 15.58 22.44
CA ARG A 312 -15.37 15.87 22.55
C ARG A 312 -15.55 17.28 23.13
N LEU A 313 -16.37 18.11 22.47
CA LEU A 313 -16.71 19.42 22.98
C LEU A 313 -17.60 19.29 24.22
N ASP A 314 -17.22 19.95 25.32
CA ASP A 314 -18.04 20.03 26.52
C ASP A 314 -19.13 21.12 26.39
N GLY A 315 -20.01 21.22 27.40
CA GLY A 315 -21.11 22.19 27.37
C GLY A 315 -20.66 23.64 27.22
N SER A 316 -19.56 24.04 27.86
CA SER A 316 -19.03 25.40 27.76
C SER A 316 -18.42 25.67 26.40
N GLU A 317 -17.73 24.69 25.83
CA GLU A 317 -17.12 24.79 24.50
C GLU A 317 -18.18 24.78 23.40
N LEU A 318 -19.30 24.06 23.59
CA LEU A 318 -20.45 24.09 22.69
C LEU A 318 -21.14 25.46 22.67
N GLU A 319 -21.38 26.08 23.83
CA GLU A 319 -21.94 27.45 23.87
C GLU A 319 -20.97 28.47 23.27
N ALA A 320 -19.67 28.35 23.57
CA ALA A 320 -18.65 29.21 22.98
C ALA A 320 -18.57 29.03 21.46
N TYR A 321 -18.69 27.80 20.94
CA TYR A 321 -18.81 27.54 19.51
C TYR A 321 -20.08 28.15 18.90
N ARG A 322 -21.23 28.08 19.57
CA ARG A 322 -22.46 28.73 19.07
C ARG A 322 -22.33 30.25 18.96
N GLY A 323 -21.57 30.87 19.86
CA GLY A 323 -21.32 32.32 19.85
C GLY A 323 -20.18 32.77 18.92
N GLY A 324 -19.09 32.01 18.86
CA GLY A 324 -17.84 32.37 18.15
C GLY A 324 -17.59 31.61 16.84
N GLY A 325 -18.34 30.54 16.58
CA GLY A 325 -18.26 29.72 15.38
C GLY A 325 -16.85 29.19 15.10
N HIS A 326 -16.47 29.26 13.83
CA HIS A 326 -15.19 28.81 13.29
C HIS A 326 -13.97 29.42 14.00
N ALA A 327 -14.03 30.71 14.38
CA ALA A 327 -12.92 31.39 15.05
C ALA A 327 -12.64 30.79 16.43
N TYR A 328 -13.68 30.46 17.19
CA TYR A 328 -13.53 29.80 18.48
C TYR A 328 -12.85 28.44 18.36
N LEU A 329 -13.20 27.64 17.35
CA LEU A 329 -12.57 26.33 17.13
C LEU A 329 -11.10 26.45 16.75
N SER A 330 -10.73 27.47 15.97
CA SER A 330 -9.33 27.76 15.64
C SER A 330 -8.53 28.16 16.88
N ASP A 331 -9.10 28.97 17.76
CA ASP A 331 -8.47 29.32 19.04
C ASP A 331 -8.35 28.09 19.97
N LEU A 332 -9.37 27.23 20.01
CA LEU A 332 -9.32 25.98 20.77
C LEU A 332 -8.26 25.01 20.22
N ALA A 333 -8.18 24.84 18.90
CA ALA A 333 -7.16 24.02 18.26
C ALA A 333 -5.74 24.54 18.54
N THR A 334 -5.55 25.86 18.53
CA THR A 334 -4.28 26.50 18.92
C THR A 334 -3.93 26.19 20.38
N ARG A 335 -4.90 26.29 21.31
CA ARG A 335 -4.68 25.91 22.71
C ARG A 335 -4.32 24.43 22.85
N ILE A 336 -4.96 23.54 22.10
CA ILE A 336 -4.64 22.11 22.08
C ILE A 336 -3.20 21.90 21.61
N HIS A 337 -2.82 22.53 20.50
CA HIS A 337 -1.46 22.49 19.94
C HIS A 337 -0.41 22.92 20.97
N ASP A 338 -0.57 24.11 21.56
CA ASP A 338 0.40 24.70 22.49
C ASP A 338 0.57 23.89 23.78
N ASN A 339 -0.50 23.23 24.24
CA ASN A 339 -0.48 22.44 25.47
C ASN A 339 -0.03 20.98 25.25
N GLY A 340 0.08 20.52 23.99
CA GLY A 340 0.60 19.20 23.62
C GLY A 340 -0.11 18.02 24.31
N PRO A 341 -1.18 17.45 23.75
CA PRO A 341 -1.96 16.35 24.35
C PRO A 341 -1.16 15.08 24.64
N HIS A 342 0.00 14.92 24.01
CA HIS A 342 0.94 13.83 24.26
C HIS A 342 1.58 13.88 25.67
N ARG A 343 1.52 15.02 26.37
CA ARG A 343 2.09 15.22 27.71
C ARG A 343 1.05 14.90 28.79
N GLU A 344 1.39 14.09 29.78
CA GLU A 344 0.45 13.65 30.83
C GLU A 344 -0.14 14.80 31.65
N ASN A 345 0.60 15.90 31.82
CA ASN A 345 0.14 17.08 32.55
C ASN A 345 -0.69 18.06 31.68
N SER A 346 -0.90 17.75 30.40
CA SER A 346 -1.71 18.57 29.51
C SER A 346 -3.19 18.47 29.90
N PRO A 347 -3.94 19.59 29.94
CA PRO A 347 -5.38 19.55 30.19
C PRO A 347 -6.14 18.78 29.11
N PHE A 348 -5.52 18.52 27.95
CA PHE A 348 -6.12 17.79 26.84
C PHE A 348 -5.75 16.29 26.81
N SER A 349 -4.75 15.86 27.58
CA SER A 349 -4.25 14.47 27.50
C SER A 349 -5.29 13.44 27.91
N GLN A 350 -6.03 13.70 28.99
CA GLN A 350 -7.11 12.81 29.45
C GLN A 350 -8.38 12.91 28.61
N ARG A 351 -8.50 13.98 27.81
CA ARG A 351 -9.67 14.23 26.94
C ARG A 351 -9.49 13.65 25.54
N ASP A 352 -8.26 13.33 25.16
CA ASP A 352 -7.91 12.79 23.85
C ASP A 352 -8.41 11.35 23.69
N LEU A 353 -9.47 11.20 22.89
CA LEU A 353 -10.11 9.91 22.61
C LEU A 353 -9.20 8.97 21.80
N TYR A 354 -8.18 9.48 21.13
CA TYR A 354 -7.19 8.65 20.42
C TYR A 354 -6.17 7.98 21.34
N ARG A 355 -6.20 8.27 22.65
CA ARG A 355 -5.38 7.59 23.66
C ARG A 355 -6.15 6.50 24.41
N GLY A 356 -7.47 6.42 24.21
CA GLY A 356 -8.34 5.46 24.87
C GLY A 356 -8.35 4.06 24.22
N PRO A 357 -9.05 3.09 24.83
CA PRO A 357 -9.17 1.73 24.28
C PRO A 357 -9.88 1.69 22.91
N ASP A 358 -10.72 2.68 22.63
CA ASP A 358 -11.48 2.84 21.39
C ASP A 358 -10.73 3.66 20.31
N ALA A 359 -9.44 3.97 20.50
CA ALA A 359 -8.68 4.86 19.62
C ALA A 359 -8.77 4.50 18.14
N ASN A 360 -8.59 3.22 17.79
CA ASN A 360 -8.65 2.75 16.41
C ASN A 360 -10.03 3.00 15.79
N ARG A 361 -11.10 2.73 16.54
CA ARG A 361 -12.48 2.96 16.10
C ARG A 361 -12.73 4.44 15.81
N TYR A 362 -12.25 5.33 16.68
CA TYR A 362 -12.38 6.77 16.46
C TYR A 362 -11.53 7.27 15.29
N ARG A 363 -10.29 6.77 15.13
CA ARG A 363 -9.43 7.15 13.99
C ARG A 363 -10.05 6.72 12.66
N GLU A 364 -10.60 5.51 12.59
CA GLU A 364 -11.33 5.02 11.42
C GLU A 364 -12.58 5.87 11.14
N ALA A 365 -13.38 6.18 12.17
CA ALA A 365 -14.59 7.00 12.03
C ALA A 365 -14.28 8.42 11.52
N VAL A 366 -13.29 9.10 12.13
CA VAL A 366 -12.88 10.44 11.69
C VAL A 366 -12.32 10.40 10.27
N THR A 367 -11.41 9.45 9.97
CA THR A 367 -10.81 9.32 8.63
C THR A 367 -11.87 9.13 7.54
N GLY A 368 -12.87 8.28 7.79
CA GLY A 368 -14.00 8.11 6.89
C GLY A 368 -14.83 9.39 6.73
N ALA A 369 -15.16 10.06 7.84
CA ALA A 369 -15.95 11.29 7.85
C ALA A 369 -15.31 12.42 7.03
N ILE A 370 -13.98 12.57 7.12
CA ILE A 370 -13.24 13.66 6.48
C ILE A 370 -12.67 13.30 5.11
N ALA A 371 -12.91 12.08 4.60
CA ALA A 371 -12.24 11.55 3.41
C ALA A 371 -12.29 12.52 2.21
N ASN A 372 -13.43 13.18 1.97
CA ASN A 372 -13.64 14.16 0.88
C ASN A 372 -13.02 15.56 1.12
N HIS A 373 -12.58 15.85 2.35
CA HIS A 373 -12.18 17.18 2.83
C HIS A 373 -10.67 17.31 3.09
N THR A 374 -9.93 16.21 2.95
CA THR A 374 -8.47 16.20 3.12
C THR A 374 -7.73 16.88 1.95
N TRP A 375 -6.48 17.30 2.19
CA TRP A 375 -5.59 17.76 1.12
C TRP A 375 -5.42 16.70 0.01
N LEU A 376 -5.33 15.43 0.40
CA LEU A 376 -5.23 14.30 -0.52
C LEU A 376 -6.45 14.19 -1.43
N ALA A 377 -7.66 14.39 -0.91
CA ALA A 377 -8.87 14.45 -1.72
C ALA A 377 -8.87 15.61 -2.70
N ARG A 378 -8.28 16.77 -2.35
CA ARG A 378 -8.12 17.89 -3.28
C ARG A 378 -7.16 17.54 -4.44
N GLN A 379 -6.08 16.82 -4.15
CA GLN A 379 -5.10 16.42 -5.16
C GLN A 379 -5.60 15.37 -6.16
N ARG A 380 -6.51 14.49 -5.72
CA ARG A 380 -7.04 13.39 -6.54
C ARG A 380 -8.18 13.80 -7.47
N ARG A 381 -8.76 14.98 -7.26
CA ARG A 381 -9.82 15.48 -8.15
C ARG A 381 -9.23 15.65 -9.55
N PRO A 382 -9.84 15.06 -10.59
CA PRO A 382 -9.39 15.30 -11.95
C PRO A 382 -9.40 16.81 -12.21
N PRO A 383 -8.44 17.34 -12.98
CA PRO A 383 -8.51 18.73 -13.42
C PRO A 383 -9.88 18.94 -14.06
N SER A 384 -10.60 19.95 -13.59
CA SER A 384 -11.89 20.36 -14.15
C SER A 384 -11.75 20.45 -15.67
N ALA A 385 -12.45 19.57 -16.37
CA ALA A 385 -12.53 19.55 -17.83
C ALA A 385 -13.31 20.77 -18.35
#